data_AF-A0A1C4SWH4-F1
#
_entry.id   AF-A0A1C4SWH4-F1
#
_cell.length_a   1.000
_cell.length_b   1.000
_cell.length_c   1.000
_cell.angle_alpha   90.00
_cell.angle_beta   90.00
_cell.angle_gamma   90.00
#
_symmetry.space_group_name_H-M   'P 1'
#
loop_
_entity.id
_entity.type
_entity.pdbx_description
1 polymer ?
#
loop_
_entity_poly.entity_id
_entity_poly.type
_entity_poly.pdbx_seq_one_letter_code
_entity_poly.pdbx_strand_id
1 'polypeptide(L)'
;MGRGTWSWIVPDGLWEIAKPLIPPSKVRPQGGGTQDTPDETLFAAIIYVLVSGCAWRALPPCFGISKSTAHRPFLIWSRAGVWGRLHEAVLHMLDDAGLIDVTRVVLDTAHVRS
;
A
#
# COMPACT_ATOMS: atom_id res chain seq x y z
N MET A 1 -2.71 -12.25 16.78
CA MET A 1 -2.60 -11.42 15.56
C MET A 1 -2.81 -12.32 14.36
N GLY A 2 -3.84 -12.07 13.55
CA GLY A 2 -4.08 -12.83 12.33
C GLY A 2 -3.00 -12.49 11.30
N ARG A 3 -2.40 -13.49 10.66
CA ARG A 3 -1.49 -13.27 9.53
C ARG A 3 -2.31 -12.61 8.43
N GLY A 4 -1.87 -11.43 7.97
CA GLY A 4 -2.51 -10.78 6.82
C GLY A 4 -2.46 -11.70 5.60
N THR A 5 -3.41 -11.54 4.68
CA THR A 5 -3.50 -12.36 3.45
C THR A 5 -2.21 -12.25 2.63
N TRP A 6 -1.49 -11.15 2.80
CA TRP A 6 -0.27 -10.78 2.07
C TRP A 6 0.98 -10.69 2.96
N SER A 7 1.04 -11.48 4.04
CA SER A 7 2.16 -11.46 5.03
C SER A 7 3.58 -11.62 4.45
N TRP A 8 3.72 -12.18 3.24
CA TRP A 8 5.01 -12.31 2.53
C TRP A 8 5.52 -11.00 1.91
N ILE A 9 4.64 -9.99 1.74
CA ILE A 9 4.98 -8.69 1.15
C ILE A 9 4.61 -7.51 2.05
N VAL A 10 3.54 -7.65 2.84
CA VAL A 10 3.12 -6.68 3.85
C VAL A 10 3.49 -7.26 5.21
N PRO A 11 4.44 -6.67 5.94
CA PRO A 11 4.74 -7.06 7.31
C PRO A 11 3.49 -7.08 8.18
N ASP A 12 3.44 -8.03 9.12
CA ASP A 12 2.32 -8.13 10.06
C ASP A 12 2.12 -6.81 10.81
N GLY A 13 0.90 -6.29 10.81
CA GLY A 13 0.54 -5.02 11.44
C GLY A 13 0.73 -3.78 10.57
N LEU A 14 1.51 -3.82 9.47
CA LEU A 14 1.66 -2.67 8.57
C LEU A 14 0.31 -2.28 7.94
N TRP A 15 -0.49 -3.27 7.58
CA TRP A 15 -1.85 -3.04 7.07
C TRP A 15 -2.73 -2.34 8.10
N GLU A 16 -2.66 -2.73 9.37
CA GLU A 16 -3.46 -2.13 10.44
C GLU A 16 -3.10 -0.66 10.70
N ILE A 17 -1.82 -0.30 10.49
CA ILE A 17 -1.35 1.10 10.54
C ILE A 17 -1.82 1.87 9.30
N ALA A 18 -1.77 1.26 8.12
CA ALA A 18 -2.14 1.89 6.86
C ALA A 18 -3.66 2.10 6.71
N LYS A 19 -4.47 1.14 7.14
CA LYS A 19 -5.93 1.12 7.03
C LYS A 19 -6.61 2.43 7.49
N PRO A 20 -6.33 3.00 8.68
CA PRO A 20 -6.94 4.27 9.09
C PRO A 20 -6.44 5.50 8.33
N LEU A 21 -5.28 5.40 7.67
CA LEU A 21 -4.70 6.50 6.88
C LEU A 21 -5.30 6.56 5.47
N ILE A 22 -5.79 5.43 4.97
CA ILE A 22 -6.37 5.32 3.64
C ILE A 22 -7.69 6.12 3.60
N PRO A 23 -7.82 7.09 2.67
CA PRO A 23 -9.06 7.83 2.53
C PRO A 23 -10.19 6.87 2.14
N PRO A 24 -11.39 7.03 2.71
CA PRO A 24 -12.52 6.17 2.37
C PRO A 24 -12.77 6.28 0.87
N SER A 25 -12.80 5.13 0.20
CA SER A 25 -13.11 5.08 -1.22
C SER A 25 -14.51 5.66 -1.43
N LYS A 26 -14.61 6.72 -2.27
CA LYS A 26 -15.90 7.35 -2.56
C LYS A 26 -16.81 6.32 -3.23
N VAL A 27 -17.75 5.78 -2.46
CA VAL A 27 -18.85 4.98 -2.98
C VAL A 27 -19.57 5.82 -4.03
N ARG A 28 -19.57 5.37 -5.29
CA ARG A 28 -20.36 6.06 -6.33
C ARG A 28 -21.85 5.86 -6.00
N PRO A 29 -22.67 6.92 -6.02
CA PRO A 29 -24.11 6.81 -5.76
C PRO A 29 -24.88 6.07 -6.87
N GLN A 30 -24.26 5.76 -8.01
CA GLN A 30 -24.85 4.91 -9.05
C GLN A 30 -24.39 3.47 -8.84
N GLY A 31 -25.31 2.62 -8.36
CA GLY A 31 -25.13 1.19 -8.14
C GLY A 31 -24.78 0.42 -9.42
N GLY A 32 -23.51 0.50 -9.82
CA GLY A 32 -22.97 -0.19 -10.99
C GLY A 32 -21.50 -0.49 -10.79
N GLY A 33 -21.21 -1.72 -10.37
CA GLY A 33 -19.87 -2.31 -10.39
C GLY A 33 -19.19 -2.40 -9.02
N THR A 34 -19.48 -3.50 -8.31
CA THR A 34 -18.58 -4.23 -7.41
C THR A 34 -17.33 -3.46 -6.97
N GLN A 35 -17.42 -2.84 -5.80
CA GLN A 35 -16.24 -2.39 -5.05
C GLN A 35 -15.71 -3.56 -4.21
N ASP A 36 -15.46 -4.74 -4.81
CA ASP A 36 -15.03 -5.97 -4.11
C ASP A 36 -13.52 -6.22 -4.19
N THR A 37 -12.71 -5.20 -4.55
CA THR A 37 -11.28 -5.34 -4.31
C THR A 37 -10.99 -4.88 -2.89
N PRO A 38 -10.62 -5.78 -1.96
CA PRO A 38 -10.32 -5.38 -0.60
C PRO A 38 -9.13 -4.43 -0.61
N ASP A 39 -9.24 -3.33 0.16
CA ASP A 39 -8.19 -2.30 0.24
C ASP A 39 -6.83 -2.89 0.67
N GLU A 40 -6.84 -4.00 1.41
CA GLU A 40 -5.64 -4.77 1.80
C GLU A 40 -4.90 -5.33 0.58
N THR A 41 -5.62 -5.80 -0.44
CA THR A 41 -5.01 -6.33 -1.68
C THR A 41 -4.48 -5.20 -2.56
N LEU A 42 -5.19 -4.07 -2.62
CA LEU A 42 -4.68 -2.86 -3.27
C LEU A 42 -3.40 -2.38 -2.60
N PHE A 43 -3.39 -2.33 -1.27
CA PHE A 43 -2.23 -1.95 -0.49
C PHE A 43 -1.06 -2.90 -0.73
N ALA A 44 -1.26 -4.21 -0.62
CA ALA A 44 -0.21 -5.20 -0.86
C ALA A 44 0.36 -5.12 -2.28
N ALA A 45 -0.48 -4.94 -3.30
CA ALA A 45 -0.05 -4.80 -4.68
C ALA A 45 0.76 -3.52 -4.92
N ILE A 46 0.36 -2.41 -4.29
CA ILE A 46 1.11 -1.15 -4.37
C ILE A 46 2.46 -1.29 -3.66
N ILE A 47 2.48 -1.86 -2.45
CA ILE A 47 3.73 -2.13 -1.73
C ILE A 47 4.64 -3.03 -2.56
N TYR A 48 4.12 -4.08 -3.19
CA TYR A 48 4.88 -4.93 -4.10
C TYR A 48 5.56 -4.12 -5.21
N VAL A 49 4.81 -3.26 -5.90
CA VAL A 49 5.34 -2.42 -6.98
C VAL A 49 6.40 -1.44 -6.45
N LEU A 50 6.15 -0.84 -5.29
CA LEU A 50 7.09 0.09 -4.66
C LEU A 50 8.38 -0.60 -4.22
N VAL A 51 8.32 -1.78 -3.61
CA VAL A 51 9.50 -2.51 -3.12
C VAL A 51 10.29 -3.14 -4.27
N SER A 52 9.60 -3.73 -5.24
CA SER A 52 10.27 -4.40 -6.38
C SER A 52 10.74 -3.44 -7.47
N GLY A 53 10.23 -2.20 -7.50
CA GLY A 53 10.48 -1.24 -8.58
C GLY A 53 9.93 -1.70 -9.95
N CYS A 54 9.09 -2.74 -9.98
CA CYS A 54 8.57 -3.26 -11.23
C CYS A 54 7.55 -2.31 -11.86
N ALA A 55 7.36 -2.40 -13.18
CA ALA A 55 6.30 -1.63 -13.82
C ALA A 55 4.93 -2.17 -13.38
N TRP A 56 3.92 -1.31 -13.23
CA TRP A 56 2.53 -1.70 -12.91
C TRP A 56 1.94 -2.80 -13.82
N ARG A 57 2.44 -2.91 -15.05
CA ARG A 57 2.06 -3.95 -16.03
C ARG A 57 2.65 -5.33 -15.72
N ALA A 58 3.70 -5.38 -14.90
CA ALA A 58 4.37 -6.59 -14.44
C ALA A 58 3.87 -7.02 -13.05
N LEU A 59 2.77 -6.43 -12.56
CA LEU A 59 2.14 -6.85 -11.32
C LEU A 59 1.74 -8.33 -11.42
N PRO A 60 2.12 -9.16 -10.43
CA PRO A 60 1.77 -10.57 -10.42
C PRO A 60 0.25 -10.80 -10.54
N PRO A 61 -0.19 -11.77 -11.34
CA PRO A 61 -1.62 -12.07 -11.49
C PRO A 61 -2.25 -12.61 -10.20
N CYS A 62 -1.44 -13.06 -9.22
CA CYS A 62 -1.93 -13.58 -7.93
C CYS A 62 -2.69 -12.53 -7.11
N PHE A 63 -2.45 -11.23 -7.33
CA PHE A 63 -3.24 -10.18 -6.67
C PHE A 63 -4.67 -10.09 -7.20
N GLY A 64 -4.98 -10.69 -8.36
CA GLY A 64 -6.34 -10.69 -8.92
C GLY A 64 -6.85 -9.31 -9.36
N ILE A 65 -5.97 -8.30 -9.47
CA ILE A 65 -6.33 -6.93 -9.82
C ILE A 65 -5.69 -6.49 -11.13
N SER A 66 -6.38 -5.62 -11.87
CA SER A 66 -5.83 -5.00 -13.07
C SER A 66 -4.83 -3.88 -12.73
N LYS A 67 -3.90 -3.58 -13.66
CA LYS A 67 -2.99 -2.44 -13.55
C LYS A 67 -3.70 -1.12 -13.22
N SER A 68 -4.88 -0.90 -13.82
CA SER A 68 -5.67 0.32 -13.65
C SER A 68 -6.32 0.36 -12.27
N THR A 69 -6.68 -0.81 -11.74
CA THR A 69 -7.25 -1.00 -10.40
C THR A 69 -6.21 -0.72 -9.31
N ALA A 70 -4.92 -0.98 -9.54
CA ALA A 70 -3.84 -0.64 -8.60
C ALA A 70 -3.34 0.80 -8.72
N HIS A 71 -3.15 1.29 -9.96
CA HIS A 71 -2.53 2.60 -10.20
C HIS A 71 -3.42 3.78 -9.76
N ARG A 72 -4.74 3.65 -9.89
CA ARG A 72 -5.67 4.74 -9.52
C ARG A 72 -5.72 4.99 -8.01
N PRO A 73 -5.88 3.98 -7.14
CA PRO A 73 -5.75 4.13 -5.69
C PRO A 73 -4.39 4.67 -5.28
N PHE A 74 -3.29 4.20 -5.90
CA PHE A 74 -1.95 4.76 -5.64
C PHE A 74 -1.92 6.28 -5.80
N LEU A 75 -2.42 6.82 -6.91
CA LEU A 75 -2.46 8.27 -7.13
C LEU A 75 -3.34 9.00 -6.10
N ILE A 76 -4.47 8.42 -5.73
CA ILE A 76 -5.38 9.00 -4.73
C ILE A 76 -4.70 9.05 -3.36
N TRP A 77 -4.08 7.95 -2.95
CA TRP A 77 -3.39 7.81 -1.66
C TRP A 77 -2.13 8.70 -1.60
N SER A 78 -1.37 8.77 -2.69
CA SER A 78 -0.24 9.70 -2.82
C SER A 78 -0.69 11.14 -2.65
N ARG A 79 -1.79 11.55 -3.30
CA ARG A 79 -2.35 12.91 -3.16
C ARG A 79 -2.91 13.18 -1.77
N ALA A 80 -3.41 12.15 -1.09
CA ALA A 80 -3.88 12.25 0.29
C ALA A 80 -2.75 12.21 1.33
N GLY A 81 -1.49 12.04 0.90
CA GLY A 81 -0.33 11.98 1.80
C GLY A 81 -0.23 10.70 2.61
N VAL A 82 -0.89 9.61 2.18
CA VAL A 82 -0.92 8.33 2.90
C VAL A 82 0.48 7.79 3.14
N TRP A 83 1.36 7.84 2.13
CA TRP A 83 2.72 7.32 2.22
C TRP A 83 3.58 8.09 3.22
N GLY A 84 3.43 9.41 3.30
CA GLY A 84 4.14 10.24 4.29
C GLY A 84 3.69 9.90 5.71
N ARG A 85 2.38 9.84 5.95
CA ARG A 85 1.83 9.48 7.27
C ARG A 85 2.15 8.04 7.67
N LEU A 86 2.17 7.12 6.71
CA LEU A 86 2.56 5.74 6.94
C LEU A 86 4.04 5.66 7.33
N HIS A 87 4.90 6.43 6.65
CA HIS A 87 6.31 6.52 6.99
C HIS A 87 6.52 7.06 8.41
N GLU A 88 5.84 8.14 8.77
CA GLU A 88 5.88 8.70 10.13
C GLU A 88 5.39 7.68 11.17
N ALA A 89 4.26 7.01 10.91
CA ALA A 89 3.71 6.02 11.84
C ALA A 89 4.64 4.81 12.02
N VAL A 90 5.30 4.36 10.95
CA VAL A 90 6.31 3.30 11.02
C VAL A 90 7.55 3.81 11.76
N LEU A 91 8.04 5.01 11.50
CA LEU A 91 9.16 5.58 12.27
C LEU A 91 8.85 5.67 13.76
N HIS A 92 7.66 6.14 14.13
CA HIS A 92 7.25 6.20 15.54
C HIS A 92 7.21 4.82 16.19
N MET A 93 6.71 3.80 15.49
CA MET A 93 6.71 2.43 15.99
C MET A 93 8.13 1.84 16.10
N LEU A 94 9.03 2.21 15.18
CA LEU A 94 10.41 1.74 15.17
C LEU A 94 11.32 2.49 16.15
N ASP A 95 11.01 3.74 16.48
CA ASP A 95 11.63 4.49 17.58
C ASP A 95 11.30 3.83 18.93
N ASP A 96 10.04 3.45 19.13
CA ASP A 96 9.57 2.73 20.33
C ASP A 96 10.12 1.29 20.41
N ALA A 97 10.42 0.67 19.27
CA ALA A 97 10.91 -0.71 19.18
C ALA A 97 12.43 -0.85 18.93
N GLY A 98 13.17 0.24 18.68
CA GLY A 98 14.62 0.25 18.44
C GLY A 98 15.11 -0.44 17.15
N LEU A 99 14.26 -0.62 16.13
CA LEU A 99 14.53 -1.50 14.97
C LEU A 99 14.33 -0.79 13.62
N ILE A 100 15.23 0.13 13.25
CA ILE A 100 15.15 0.89 12.00
C ILE A 100 15.69 0.06 10.81
N ASP A 101 14.82 -0.56 10.00
CA ASP A 101 15.24 -1.10 8.68
C ASP A 101 14.17 -1.03 7.56
N VAL A 102 12.90 -0.81 7.88
CA VAL A 102 11.83 -0.86 6.85
C VAL A 102 11.68 0.48 6.11
N THR A 103 11.97 1.59 6.78
CA THR A 103 11.77 2.94 6.22
C THR A 103 12.76 3.30 5.12
N ARG A 104 13.96 2.72 5.14
CA ARG A 104 14.99 2.97 4.12
C ARG A 104 14.64 2.31 2.78
N VAL A 105 14.14 1.07 2.82
CA VAL A 105 13.78 0.28 1.63
C VAL A 105 12.63 0.92 0.85
N VAL A 106 11.65 1.51 1.52
CA VAL A 106 10.48 2.14 0.85
C VAL A 106 10.81 3.53 0.30
N LEU A 107 11.75 4.27 0.92
CA LEU A 107 12.09 5.62 0.47
C LEU A 107 13.10 5.63 -0.68
N ASP A 108 14.06 4.69 -0.71
CA ASP A 108 15.04 4.58 -1.79
C ASP A 108 14.38 4.23 -3.15
N THR A 109 13.24 3.51 -3.15
CA THR A 109 12.54 3.16 -4.39
C THR A 109 11.66 4.28 -4.96
N ALA A 110 11.28 5.27 -4.13
CA ALA A 110 10.52 6.43 -4.57
C ALA A 110 11.42 7.53 -5.20
N HIS A 111 12.74 7.48 -4.99
CA HIS A 111 13.67 8.51 -5.46
C HIS A 111 14.35 8.20 -6.80
N VAL A 112 14.16 7.01 -7.37
CA VAL A 112 14.65 6.69 -8.72
C VAL A 112 13.51 6.88 -9.72
N ARG A 113 13.44 8.07 -10.32
CA ARG A 113 13.20 8.34 -11.75
C ARG A 113 12.62 9.75 -11.94
N SER A 114 13.53 10.73 -12.02
CA SER A 114 13.38 11.93 -12.86
C SER A 114 13.62 11.57 -14.32
#